data_AF-A0A9D2HPJ3-F1
#
_entry.id   AF-A0A9D2HPJ3-F1
#
_cell.length_a   1.000
_cell.length_b   1.000
_cell.length_c   1.000
_cell.angle_alpha   90.00
_cell.angle_beta   90.00
_cell.angle_gamma   90.00
#
_symmetry.space_group_name_H-M   'P 1'
#
loop_
_entity.id
_entity.type
_entity.pdbx_description
1 polymer ?
#
loop_
_entity_poly.entity_id
_entity_poly.type
_entity_poly.pdbx_seq_one_letter_code
_entity_poly.pdbx_strand_id
1 'polypeptide(L)'
;MLKWQEVFSKNGLPWQDAETLAEPLSCSTLPQLKAFLDAVHIRFCLVKPFQESKGYPLVEARELLPSFDNDMFEHKDLPGFAMVAFARQLHYFSEIFQYDKLHPVITEVEGVPCCPLENQVYHQNLETIASRLPRLHQDVFRQQFRLADTSLLDTYPALVPYLCSMDRAQVLALDAGRQFHLAGIFASFPSDIDSELKRFGIRIGKFVYGDNELYERNRMFVYQYLMELYGFPIVSERRTSSALFARKLHKMGERFILRVLGQTDRTITTYTADGENRRYPLLEKIALVRVDEDQEEAIARIDEGGFFLDRARRVIIIRITYRQHSFDQSNVRQDRALSVAFQEVLHPLTGQPLPGLNIIKDTTNMFLRLNDIVRGEFSGRIVYKRTEVVENTDTDEKRLKFLYAWLTKHQRRMISYSDEFFSNVSKVLSGYLYSPENDEVFGTVRELHREVCTRFSYIQQARRVRILEDLRLRTFKGTRISYRQMMREALEQLTDLKFEISTFFPDLVDAIMACVEGILSDRYMLRTYVEPPEERLSKAGLEIRRNYGKLVSLLDGFRAVRKARTHKDEVLS
;
A
#
# COMPACT_ATOMS: atom_id res chain seq x y z
N MET A 1 -25.83 15.39 5.75
CA MET A 1 -24.65 14.88 6.46
C MET A 1 -25.16 13.95 7.56
N LEU A 2 -24.75 12.69 7.54
CA LEU A 2 -25.15 11.71 8.56
C LEU A 2 -24.40 12.01 9.88
N LYS A 3 -25.06 11.94 11.05
CA LYS A 3 -24.38 12.13 12.33
C LYS A 3 -23.46 10.95 12.63
N TRP A 4 -22.28 11.19 13.22
CA TRP A 4 -21.32 10.11 13.50
C TRP A 4 -21.90 9.01 14.40
N GLN A 5 -22.81 9.36 15.31
CA GLN A 5 -23.50 8.41 16.19
C GLN A 5 -24.37 7.40 15.42
N GLU A 6 -24.90 7.81 14.27
CA GLU A 6 -25.78 6.97 13.45
C GLU A 6 -25.00 6.05 12.50
N VAL A 7 -23.69 6.29 12.32
CA VAL A 7 -22.84 5.50 11.42
C VAL A 7 -22.84 4.04 11.87
N PHE A 8 -23.19 3.14 10.96
CA PHE A 8 -23.32 1.71 11.20
C PHE A 8 -24.36 1.30 12.24
N SER A 9 -25.32 2.16 12.57
CA SER A 9 -26.46 1.82 13.44
C SER A 9 -27.34 0.69 12.89
N LYS A 10 -27.27 0.41 11.59
CA LYS A 10 -28.06 -0.63 10.89
C LYS A 10 -27.18 -1.72 10.27
N ASN A 11 -26.01 -1.98 10.85
CA ASN A 11 -25.06 -2.97 10.32
C ASN A 11 -25.31 -4.42 10.79
N GLY A 12 -26.41 -4.66 11.52
CA GLY A 12 -26.79 -5.96 12.05
C GLY A 12 -26.23 -6.27 13.45
N LEU A 13 -25.45 -5.37 14.05
CA LEU A 13 -25.07 -5.45 15.46
C LEU A 13 -26.17 -4.82 16.34
N PRO A 14 -26.35 -5.29 17.59
CA PRO A 14 -27.41 -4.82 18.48
C PRO A 14 -27.04 -3.49 19.13
N TRP A 15 -26.85 -2.42 18.35
CA TRP A 15 -26.56 -1.08 18.88
C TRP A 15 -27.77 -0.52 19.64
N GLN A 16 -27.57 -0.13 20.90
CA GLN A 16 -28.55 0.70 21.62
C GLN A 16 -28.28 2.18 21.32
N ASP A 17 -27.00 2.57 21.36
CA ASP A 17 -26.53 3.87 20.95
C ASP A 17 -25.13 3.76 20.29
N ALA A 18 -24.42 4.88 20.17
CA ALA A 18 -23.11 4.93 19.52
C ALA A 18 -21.99 4.23 20.31
N GLU A 19 -22.14 4.12 21.63
CA GLU A 19 -21.16 3.63 22.60
C GLU A 19 -21.60 2.32 23.27
N THR A 20 -22.89 1.98 23.25
CA THR A 20 -23.46 0.83 23.95
C THR A 20 -24.21 -0.14 23.04
N LEU A 21 -24.21 -1.41 23.42
CA LEU A 21 -24.97 -2.49 22.80
C LEU A 21 -26.18 -2.84 23.68
N ALA A 22 -27.32 -3.12 23.05
CA ALA A 22 -28.55 -3.56 23.69
C ALA A 22 -28.47 -5.01 24.19
N GLU A 23 -27.65 -5.83 23.54
CA GLU A 23 -27.48 -7.25 23.84
C GLU A 23 -25.99 -7.61 23.89
N PRO A 24 -25.59 -8.58 24.74
CA PRO A 24 -24.20 -9.04 24.82
C PRO A 24 -23.71 -9.59 23.48
N LEU A 25 -22.52 -9.17 23.07
CA LEU A 25 -21.92 -9.56 21.80
C LEU A 25 -21.15 -10.87 21.94
N SER A 26 -21.70 -11.94 21.35
CA SER A 26 -20.93 -13.17 21.13
C SER A 26 -20.11 -13.07 19.84
N CYS A 27 -18.80 -13.01 19.99
CA CYS A 27 -17.86 -12.95 18.88
C CYS A 27 -16.76 -14.00 19.06
N SER A 28 -16.75 -15.04 18.23
CA SER A 28 -15.83 -16.18 18.36
C SER A 28 -14.87 -16.36 17.18
N THR A 29 -15.10 -15.62 16.08
CA THR A 29 -14.31 -15.75 14.86
C THR A 29 -13.68 -14.42 14.44
N LEU A 30 -12.53 -14.48 13.76
CA LEU A 30 -11.86 -13.28 13.23
C LEU A 30 -12.76 -12.46 12.29
N PRO A 31 -13.55 -13.05 11.37
CA PRO A 31 -14.45 -12.26 10.52
C PRO A 31 -15.53 -11.49 11.30
N GLN A 32 -16.15 -12.13 12.30
CA GLN A 32 -17.12 -11.45 13.18
C GLN A 32 -16.46 -10.30 13.94
N LEU A 33 -15.26 -10.55 14.50
CA LEU A 33 -14.51 -9.53 15.22
C LEU A 33 -14.15 -8.37 14.30
N LYS A 34 -13.70 -8.67 13.07
CA LYS A 34 -13.37 -7.64 12.08
C LYS A 34 -14.58 -6.76 11.75
N ALA A 35 -15.76 -7.34 11.58
CA ALA A 35 -16.99 -6.58 11.30
C ALA A 35 -17.35 -5.63 12.45
N PHE A 36 -17.26 -6.12 13.70
CA PHE A 36 -17.43 -5.30 14.90
C PHE A 36 -16.40 -4.16 14.97
N LEU A 37 -15.11 -4.48 14.80
CA LEU A 37 -14.03 -3.51 14.86
C LEU A 37 -14.05 -2.50 13.69
N ASP A 38 -14.50 -2.90 12.50
CA ASP A 38 -14.73 -1.97 11.39
C ASP A 38 -15.79 -0.95 11.80
N ALA A 39 -16.89 -1.41 12.41
CA ALA A 39 -17.95 -0.51 12.85
C ALA A 39 -17.46 0.50 13.90
N VAL A 40 -16.80 0.00 14.95
CA VAL A 40 -16.28 0.82 16.05
C VAL A 40 -15.19 1.78 15.57
N HIS A 41 -14.13 1.27 14.94
CA HIS A 41 -12.98 2.12 14.58
C HIS A 41 -13.31 3.15 13.50
N ILE A 42 -14.16 2.83 12.52
CA ILE A 42 -14.57 3.83 11.53
C ILE A 42 -15.40 4.93 12.20
N ARG A 43 -16.36 4.55 13.08
CA ARG A 43 -17.21 5.50 13.81
C ARG A 43 -16.37 6.46 14.66
N PHE A 44 -15.52 5.92 15.55
CA PHE A 44 -14.78 6.72 16.53
C PHE A 44 -13.47 7.32 16.01
N CYS A 45 -12.78 6.65 15.09
CA CYS A 45 -11.43 7.06 14.68
C CYS A 45 -11.38 7.79 13.33
N LEU A 46 -12.42 7.66 12.49
CA LEU A 46 -12.49 8.35 11.19
C LEU A 46 -13.64 9.35 11.15
N VAL A 47 -14.87 8.90 11.39
CA VAL A 47 -16.06 9.74 11.17
C VAL A 47 -16.24 10.78 12.27
N LYS A 48 -16.19 10.40 13.55
CA LYS A 48 -16.30 11.36 14.66
C LYS A 48 -15.28 12.51 14.53
N PRO A 49 -13.96 12.26 14.34
CA PRO A 49 -12.99 13.33 14.10
C PRO A 49 -13.27 14.15 12.84
N PHE A 50 -13.80 13.54 11.77
CA PHE A 50 -14.19 14.27 10.56
C PHE A 50 -15.29 15.31 10.82
N GLN A 51 -16.19 15.05 11.77
CA GLN A 51 -17.28 15.95 12.13
C GLN A 51 -16.90 16.96 13.21
N GLU A 52 -16.06 16.56 14.16
CA GLU A 52 -15.71 17.38 15.33
C GLU A 52 -14.51 18.30 15.07
N SER A 53 -13.54 17.87 14.25
CA SER A 53 -12.33 18.66 13.96
C SER A 53 -12.56 19.63 12.81
N LYS A 54 -12.31 20.93 13.06
CA LYS A 54 -12.31 21.95 12.02
C LYS A 54 -11.21 21.64 11.00
N GLY A 55 -11.60 21.49 9.73
CA GLY A 55 -10.65 21.27 8.65
C GLY A 55 -10.06 19.85 8.61
N TYR A 56 -10.83 18.82 9.00
CA TYR A 56 -10.37 17.43 8.91
C TYR A 56 -9.74 17.13 7.53
N PRO A 57 -8.48 16.67 7.50
CA PRO A 57 -7.72 16.41 6.28
C PRO A 57 -8.20 15.12 5.61
N LEU A 58 -9.16 15.20 4.68
CA LEU A 58 -9.58 14.02 3.92
C LEU A 58 -8.41 13.36 3.19
N VAL A 59 -8.43 12.03 3.10
CA VAL A 59 -7.40 11.29 2.36
C VAL A 59 -7.64 11.51 0.88
N GLU A 60 -6.61 11.94 0.16
CA GLU A 60 -6.70 12.02 -1.29
C GLU A 60 -6.61 10.63 -1.91
N ALA A 61 -7.42 10.35 -2.93
CA ALA A 61 -7.46 9.07 -3.63
C ALA A 61 -6.06 8.53 -4.02
N ARG A 62 -5.14 9.43 -4.38
CA ARG A 62 -3.76 9.06 -4.75
C ARG A 62 -2.90 8.57 -3.58
N GLU A 63 -3.18 8.96 -2.35
CA GLU A 63 -2.42 8.53 -1.16
C GLU A 63 -2.66 7.05 -0.85
N LEU A 64 -3.79 6.52 -1.29
CA LEU A 64 -4.15 5.11 -1.17
C LEU A 64 -3.51 4.24 -2.28
N LEU A 65 -2.76 4.84 -3.21
CA LEU A 65 -2.10 4.11 -4.29
C LEU A 65 -0.68 3.68 -3.88
N PRO A 66 -0.24 2.48 -4.30
CA PRO A 66 1.11 1.98 -4.01
C PRO A 66 2.24 2.85 -4.56
N SER A 67 3.41 2.70 -3.93
CA SER A 67 4.39 3.77 -3.72
C SER A 67 3.79 4.90 -2.88
N PHE A 68 3.40 4.55 -1.65
CA PHE A 68 2.81 5.47 -0.68
C PHE A 68 3.74 6.68 -0.46
N ASP A 69 3.15 7.87 -0.31
CA ASP A 69 3.92 9.08 -0.03
C ASP A 69 4.24 9.17 1.46
N ASN A 70 5.45 9.64 1.79
CA ASN A 70 5.75 10.06 3.14
C ASN A 70 4.98 11.34 3.44
N ASP A 71 3.93 11.24 4.25
CA ASP A 71 3.27 12.44 4.76
C ASP A 71 4.18 13.08 5.81
N MET A 72 4.64 14.30 5.53
CA MET A 72 5.53 15.05 6.42
C MET A 72 4.76 15.75 7.54
N PHE A 73 3.42 15.77 7.49
CA PHE A 73 2.61 16.42 8.51
C PHE A 73 1.93 15.39 9.41
N GLU A 74 2.08 15.58 10.72
CA GLU A 74 1.40 14.78 11.73
C GLU A 74 0.23 15.56 12.31
N HIS A 75 -0.98 15.02 12.15
CA HIS A 75 -2.19 15.62 12.70
C HIS A 75 -2.35 15.15 14.15
N LYS A 76 -1.61 15.78 15.08
CA LYS A 76 -1.54 15.40 16.49
C LYS A 76 -2.90 15.33 17.20
N ASP A 77 -3.87 16.10 16.72
CA ASP A 77 -5.23 16.14 17.27
C ASP A 77 -6.12 15.00 16.76
N LEU A 78 -5.66 14.22 15.76
CA LEU A 78 -6.40 13.07 15.25
C LEU A 78 -6.08 11.80 16.07
N PRO A 79 -7.02 10.84 16.14
CA PRO A 79 -6.77 9.57 16.81
C PRO A 79 -5.65 8.78 16.15
N GLY A 80 -4.89 8.05 16.96
CA GLY A 80 -3.95 7.04 16.50
C GLY A 80 -3.95 5.85 17.44
N PHE A 81 -3.87 4.64 16.90
CA PHE A 81 -3.84 3.44 17.71
C PHE A 81 -3.12 2.30 17.00
N ALA A 82 -2.76 1.29 17.77
CA ALA A 82 -2.39 -0.03 17.27
C ALA A 82 -3.17 -1.08 18.08
N MET A 83 -3.54 -2.17 17.46
CA MET A 83 -4.28 -3.25 18.11
C MET A 83 -3.94 -4.58 17.43
N VAL A 84 -3.80 -5.64 18.22
CA VAL A 84 -3.71 -7.02 17.72
C VAL A 84 -4.78 -7.89 18.38
N ALA A 85 -5.39 -8.77 17.58
CA ALA A 85 -6.34 -9.76 18.03
C ALA A 85 -5.87 -11.16 17.66
N PHE A 86 -5.82 -12.08 18.63
CA PHE A 86 -5.39 -13.46 18.43
C PHE A 86 -6.57 -14.43 18.49
N ALA A 87 -6.70 -15.32 17.50
CA ALA A 87 -7.72 -16.37 17.49
C ALA A 87 -7.33 -17.57 18.39
N ARG A 88 -6.78 -17.28 19.57
CA ARG A 88 -6.40 -18.22 20.63
C ARG A 88 -6.35 -17.51 21.97
N GLN A 89 -6.28 -18.29 23.05
CA GLN A 89 -5.92 -17.76 24.37
C GLN A 89 -4.44 -17.34 24.39
N LEU A 90 -4.14 -16.32 25.19
CA LEU A 90 -2.79 -15.83 25.39
C LEU A 90 -2.19 -16.39 26.68
N HIS A 91 -0.92 -16.75 26.59
CA HIS A 91 -0.15 -17.22 27.73
C HIS A 91 0.99 -16.24 27.98
N TYR A 92 0.81 -15.42 29.01
CA TYR A 92 1.65 -14.25 29.30
C TYR A 92 3.17 -14.54 29.23
N PHE A 93 3.62 -15.69 29.72
CA PHE A 93 5.03 -16.07 29.71
C PHE A 93 5.57 -16.46 28.32
N SER A 94 4.75 -17.03 27.44
CA SER A 94 5.19 -17.51 26.12
C SER A 94 4.99 -16.48 25.00
N GLU A 95 4.31 -15.37 25.28
CA GLU A 95 4.10 -14.34 24.26
C GLU A 95 5.42 -13.65 23.89
N ILE A 96 5.62 -13.41 22.59
CA ILE A 96 6.81 -12.75 22.05
C ILE A 96 6.79 -11.22 22.22
N PHE A 97 5.84 -10.70 23.00
CA PHE A 97 5.59 -9.29 23.21
C PHE A 97 5.08 -9.06 24.65
N GLN A 98 5.29 -7.86 25.17
CA GLN A 98 4.83 -7.46 26.50
C GLN A 98 3.55 -6.66 26.40
N TYR A 99 2.65 -6.82 27.35
CA TYR A 99 1.41 -6.06 27.49
C TYR A 99 0.97 -6.07 28.96
N ASP A 100 0.14 -5.11 29.37
CA ASP A 100 -0.49 -5.17 30.68
C ASP A 100 -1.77 -6.00 30.57
N LYS A 101 -1.82 -7.11 31.30
CA LYS A 101 -2.91 -8.10 31.21
C LYS A 101 -4.17 -7.57 31.88
N LEU A 102 -5.30 -7.76 31.20
CA LEU A 102 -6.63 -7.66 31.79
C LEU A 102 -7.20 -9.06 32.01
N HIS A 103 -7.98 -9.21 33.07
CA HIS A 103 -8.51 -10.49 33.49
C HIS A 103 -10.01 -10.56 33.18
N PRO A 104 -10.47 -11.49 32.34
CA PRO A 104 -11.90 -11.67 32.11
C PRO A 104 -12.56 -12.23 33.37
N VAL A 105 -13.77 -11.78 33.67
CA VAL A 105 -14.61 -12.41 34.69
C VAL A 105 -15.33 -13.59 34.05
N ILE A 106 -15.00 -14.80 34.52
CA ILE A 106 -15.64 -16.02 34.03
C ILE A 106 -17.03 -16.11 34.67
N THR A 107 -18.08 -15.83 33.90
CA THR A 107 -19.46 -16.16 34.23
C THR A 107 -19.75 -17.63 33.93
N GLU A 108 -20.60 -18.28 34.74
CA GLU A 108 -20.90 -19.72 34.65
C GLU A 108 -21.25 -20.16 33.22
N VAL A 109 -20.38 -20.99 32.64
CA VAL A 109 -20.71 -21.84 31.49
C VAL A 109 -20.37 -23.27 31.92
N GLU A 110 -21.42 -24.10 32.04
CA GLU A 110 -21.40 -25.54 32.32
C GLU A 110 -20.16 -26.08 33.06
N GLY A 111 -20.16 -25.97 34.40
CA GLY A 111 -19.21 -26.69 35.27
C GLY A 111 -17.89 -25.97 35.57
N VAL A 112 -17.69 -24.72 35.12
CA VAL A 112 -16.53 -23.89 35.49
C VAL A 112 -16.89 -23.02 36.71
N PRO A 113 -16.10 -23.00 37.80
CA PRO A 113 -16.40 -22.20 38.98
C PRO A 113 -16.40 -20.70 38.67
N CYS A 114 -17.44 -20.01 39.15
CA CYS A 114 -17.56 -18.54 39.11
C CYS A 114 -16.35 -17.86 39.77
N CYS A 115 -15.94 -16.68 39.28
CA CYS A 115 -14.82 -15.94 39.86
C CYS A 115 -15.18 -15.48 41.29
N PRO A 116 -14.52 -16.00 42.34
CA PRO A 116 -14.87 -15.65 43.72
C PRO A 116 -14.49 -14.21 44.11
N LEU A 117 -13.76 -13.50 43.24
CA LEU A 117 -13.19 -12.17 43.47
C LEU A 117 -13.55 -11.18 42.35
N GLU A 118 -14.71 -11.34 41.72
CA GLU A 118 -15.21 -10.51 40.60
C GLU A 118 -15.01 -8.99 40.82
N ASN A 119 -15.44 -8.45 41.96
CA ASN A 119 -15.27 -7.03 42.28
C ASN A 119 -13.80 -6.59 42.36
N GLN A 120 -12.90 -7.46 42.81
CA GLN A 120 -11.47 -7.17 42.84
C GLN A 120 -10.88 -7.17 41.43
N VAL A 121 -11.34 -8.10 40.57
CA VAL A 121 -10.92 -8.17 39.16
C VAL A 121 -11.36 -6.92 38.40
N TYR A 122 -12.61 -6.46 38.58
CA TYR A 122 -13.08 -5.20 37.99
C TYR A 122 -12.25 -4.01 38.41
N HIS A 123 -12.02 -3.87 39.72
CA HIS A 123 -11.20 -2.77 40.24
C HIS A 123 -9.76 -2.84 39.73
N GLN A 124 -9.17 -4.04 39.65
CA GLN A 124 -7.82 -4.22 39.14
C GLN A 124 -7.71 -3.85 37.66
N ASN A 125 -8.62 -4.34 36.81
CA ASN A 125 -8.65 -4.00 35.40
C ASN A 125 -8.83 -2.48 35.19
N LEU A 126 -9.74 -1.86 35.95
CA LEU A 126 -9.99 -0.42 35.93
C LEU A 126 -8.70 0.37 36.24
N GLU A 127 -8.00 0.02 37.32
CA GLU A 127 -6.76 0.69 37.71
C GLU A 127 -5.62 0.42 36.72
N THR A 128 -5.52 -0.80 36.16
CA THR A 128 -4.55 -1.11 35.10
C THR A 128 -4.74 -0.18 33.91
N ILE A 129 -5.98 0.00 33.43
CA ILE A 129 -6.27 0.92 32.32
C ILE A 129 -5.99 2.37 32.73
N ALA A 130 -6.53 2.83 33.87
CA ALA A 130 -6.38 4.20 34.34
C ALA A 130 -4.91 4.60 34.50
N SER A 131 -4.05 3.70 34.97
CA SER A 131 -2.61 3.96 35.19
C SER A 131 -1.84 4.28 33.90
N ARG A 132 -2.36 3.87 32.74
CA ARG A 132 -1.74 4.11 31.42
C ARG A 132 -2.35 5.28 30.66
N LEU A 133 -3.47 5.83 31.13
CA LEU A 133 -4.10 6.99 30.52
C LEU A 133 -3.38 8.29 30.92
N PRO A 134 -3.42 9.32 30.06
CA PRO A 134 -3.03 10.68 30.44
C PRO A 134 -3.77 11.13 31.70
N ARG A 135 -3.07 11.84 32.61
CA ARG A 135 -3.60 12.25 33.92
C ARG A 135 -4.98 12.90 33.86
N LEU A 136 -5.22 13.73 32.83
CA LEU A 136 -6.47 14.45 32.62
C LEU A 136 -7.69 13.54 32.39
N HIS A 137 -7.48 12.29 31.95
CA HIS A 137 -8.55 11.33 31.67
C HIS A 137 -8.80 10.35 32.81
N GLN A 138 -7.87 10.21 33.77
CA GLN A 138 -7.91 9.11 34.74
C GLN A 138 -9.14 9.16 35.66
N ASP A 139 -9.45 10.33 36.24
CA ASP A 139 -10.56 10.44 37.18
C ASP A 139 -11.93 10.30 36.51
N VAL A 140 -12.08 10.91 35.32
CA VAL A 140 -13.29 10.77 34.49
C VAL A 140 -13.50 9.31 34.08
N PHE A 141 -12.42 8.64 33.65
CA PHE A 141 -12.44 7.22 33.30
C PHE A 141 -12.89 6.35 34.47
N ARG A 142 -12.30 6.53 35.65
CA ARG A 142 -12.67 5.78 36.87
C ARG A 142 -14.13 5.97 37.25
N GLN A 143 -14.65 7.20 37.11
CA GLN A 143 -16.04 7.49 37.40
C GLN A 143 -16.99 6.81 36.40
N GLN A 144 -16.65 6.87 35.11
CA GLN A 144 -17.47 6.32 34.03
C GLN A 144 -17.53 4.78 34.08
N PHE A 145 -16.41 4.10 34.32
CA PHE A 145 -16.30 2.65 34.24
C PHE A 145 -16.31 1.94 35.61
N ARG A 146 -16.65 2.64 36.70
CA ARG A 146 -16.63 2.10 38.08
C ARG A 146 -17.36 0.76 38.22
N LEU A 147 -18.48 0.60 37.51
CA LEU A 147 -19.37 -0.56 37.60
C LEU A 147 -19.40 -1.38 36.30
N ALA A 148 -18.50 -1.11 35.36
CA ALA A 148 -18.47 -1.75 34.06
C ALA A 148 -17.27 -2.70 33.94
N ASP A 149 -17.49 -3.89 33.38
CA ASP A 149 -16.38 -4.78 33.04
C ASP A 149 -15.67 -4.28 31.78
N THR A 150 -14.51 -3.67 31.97
CA THR A 150 -13.69 -3.12 30.88
C THR A 150 -13.01 -4.19 30.03
N SER A 151 -13.07 -5.46 30.41
CA SER A 151 -12.52 -6.57 29.62
C SER A 151 -13.50 -7.07 28.55
N LEU A 152 -14.80 -6.84 28.73
CA LEU A 152 -15.83 -7.29 27.78
C LEU A 152 -15.76 -6.54 26.46
N LEU A 153 -16.12 -7.23 25.38
CA LEU A 153 -16.18 -6.62 24.06
C LEU A 153 -17.32 -5.59 23.94
N ASP A 154 -18.37 -5.73 24.75
CA ASP A 154 -19.52 -4.83 24.79
C ASP A 154 -19.15 -3.42 25.26
N THR A 155 -18.19 -3.31 26.16
CA THR A 155 -17.71 -2.02 26.70
C THR A 155 -16.64 -1.39 25.80
N TYR A 156 -16.09 -2.15 24.85
CA TYR A 156 -15.03 -1.69 23.96
C TYR A 156 -15.35 -0.40 23.19
N PRO A 157 -16.56 -0.16 22.64
CA PRO A 157 -16.86 1.08 21.92
C PRO A 157 -16.72 2.31 22.81
N ALA A 158 -17.20 2.25 24.06
CA ALA A 158 -17.05 3.31 25.04
C ALA A 158 -15.59 3.50 25.50
N LEU A 159 -14.76 2.45 25.46
CA LEU A 159 -13.34 2.51 25.80
C LEU A 159 -12.48 3.15 24.70
N VAL A 160 -12.86 3.03 23.42
CA VAL A 160 -12.03 3.46 22.28
C VAL A 160 -11.50 4.90 22.39
N PRO A 161 -12.28 5.91 22.80
CA PRO A 161 -11.77 7.28 22.99
C PRO A 161 -10.57 7.34 23.95
N TYR A 162 -10.60 6.56 25.03
CA TYR A 162 -9.51 6.46 26.00
C TYR A 162 -8.35 5.63 25.46
N LEU A 163 -8.63 4.50 24.81
CA LEU A 163 -7.60 3.62 24.25
C LEU A 163 -6.82 4.29 23.12
N CYS A 164 -7.42 5.23 22.37
CA CYS A 164 -6.72 6.03 21.35
C CYS A 164 -5.79 7.10 21.95
N SER A 165 -5.94 7.41 23.25
CA SER A 165 -5.03 8.32 23.97
C SER A 165 -3.78 7.62 24.52
N MET A 166 -3.68 6.30 24.35
CA MET A 166 -2.52 5.52 24.76
C MET A 166 -1.48 5.44 23.64
N ASP A 167 -0.20 5.39 24.03
CA ASP A 167 0.90 5.33 23.07
C ASP A 167 1.07 3.96 22.40
N ARG A 168 0.67 2.90 23.12
CA ARG A 168 0.95 1.49 22.80
C ARG A 168 -0.31 0.69 22.47
N ALA A 169 -0.10 -0.54 22.00
CA ALA A 169 -1.16 -1.30 21.36
C ALA A 169 -2.16 -1.93 22.33
N GLN A 170 -3.36 -2.16 21.84
CA GLN A 170 -4.41 -2.93 22.50
C GLN A 170 -4.31 -4.41 22.12
N VAL A 171 -4.78 -5.30 22.98
CA VAL A 171 -4.70 -6.75 22.77
C VAL A 171 -6.07 -7.39 22.99
N LEU A 172 -6.59 -8.01 21.94
CA LEU A 172 -7.79 -8.84 21.98
C LEU A 172 -7.39 -10.31 21.86
N ALA A 173 -8.11 -11.20 22.52
CA ALA A 173 -7.86 -12.64 22.42
C ALA A 173 -9.13 -13.44 22.70
N LEU A 174 -9.12 -14.72 22.32
CA LEU A 174 -10.14 -15.65 22.77
C LEU A 174 -9.93 -15.97 24.25
N ASP A 175 -11.02 -16.04 25.01
CA ASP A 175 -11.03 -16.54 26.38
C ASP A 175 -11.23 -18.08 26.44
N ALA A 176 -11.54 -18.59 27.64
CA ALA A 176 -11.91 -19.99 27.86
C ALA A 176 -13.20 -20.40 27.14
N GLY A 177 -14.18 -19.49 27.04
CA GLY A 177 -15.45 -19.68 26.34
C GLY A 177 -15.38 -19.50 24.82
N ARG A 178 -14.17 -19.31 24.26
CA ARG A 178 -13.94 -19.00 22.84
C ARG A 178 -14.66 -17.74 22.37
N GLN A 179 -14.77 -16.74 23.25
CA GLN A 179 -15.24 -15.41 22.93
C GLN A 179 -14.08 -14.41 22.96
N PHE A 180 -14.11 -13.45 22.06
CA PHE A 180 -13.14 -12.36 22.04
C PHE A 180 -13.42 -11.39 23.19
N HIS A 181 -12.36 -11.02 23.90
CA HIS A 181 -12.37 -10.02 24.97
C HIS A 181 -11.12 -9.15 24.87
N LEU A 182 -11.12 -8.00 25.55
CA LEU A 182 -9.94 -7.16 25.73
C LEU A 182 -9.01 -7.82 26.75
N ALA A 183 -8.07 -8.60 26.24
CA ALA A 183 -7.11 -9.39 27.03
C ALA A 183 -5.98 -8.53 27.61
N GLY A 184 -5.75 -7.34 27.06
CA GLY A 184 -4.68 -6.49 27.53
C GLY A 184 -4.57 -5.15 26.81
N ILE A 185 -3.74 -4.29 27.40
CA ILE A 185 -3.43 -2.95 26.88
C ILE A 185 -1.92 -2.68 26.92
N PHE A 186 -1.53 -1.53 26.39
CA PHE A 186 -0.15 -1.01 26.47
C PHE A 186 0.93 -1.95 25.90
N ALA A 187 0.56 -2.70 24.85
CA ALA A 187 1.41 -3.73 24.26
C ALA A 187 2.54 -3.18 23.38
N SER A 188 3.72 -3.80 23.50
CA SER A 188 4.92 -3.47 22.74
C SER A 188 5.13 -4.42 21.58
N PHE A 189 4.97 -3.94 20.34
CA PHE A 189 5.23 -4.75 19.15
C PHE A 189 6.73 -4.78 18.80
N PRO A 190 7.40 -5.94 18.88
CA PRO A 190 8.82 -6.05 18.51
C PRO A 190 9.00 -5.86 17.01
N SER A 191 9.85 -4.90 16.62
CA SER A 191 10.13 -4.58 15.22
C SER A 191 11.34 -5.33 14.65
N ASP A 192 12.41 -5.51 15.42
CA ASP A 192 13.68 -6.16 15.01
C ASP A 192 14.18 -5.67 13.63
N ILE A 193 14.01 -4.37 13.33
CA ILE A 193 14.04 -3.83 11.96
C ILE A 193 15.34 -4.11 11.22
N ASP A 194 16.50 -3.92 11.86
CA ASP A 194 17.79 -4.13 11.20
C ASP A 194 18.00 -5.59 10.81
N SER A 195 17.58 -6.51 11.68
CA SER A 195 17.66 -7.95 11.43
C SER A 195 16.72 -8.37 10.31
N GLU A 196 15.48 -7.88 10.32
CA GLU A 196 14.52 -8.16 9.25
C GLU A 196 14.94 -7.57 7.91
N LEU A 197 15.51 -6.36 7.92
CA LEU A 197 16.00 -5.68 6.73
C LEU A 197 17.16 -6.45 6.11
N LYS A 198 18.17 -6.84 6.90
CA LYS A 198 19.32 -7.64 6.43
C LYS A 198 18.86 -8.98 5.86
N ARG A 199 18.03 -9.74 6.59
CA ARG A 199 17.49 -11.03 6.13
C ARG A 199 16.67 -10.88 4.84
N PHE A 200 15.87 -9.83 4.73
CA PHE A 200 15.06 -9.59 3.55
C PHE A 200 15.92 -9.21 2.34
N GLY A 201 16.88 -8.29 2.51
CA GLY A 201 17.78 -7.86 1.44
C GLY A 201 18.67 -8.99 0.90
N ILE A 202 19.16 -9.88 1.77
CA ILE A 202 19.89 -11.09 1.35
C ILE A 202 18.97 -12.01 0.53
N ARG A 203 17.74 -12.24 1.00
CA ARG A 203 16.76 -13.11 0.32
C ARG A 203 16.42 -12.63 -1.09
N ILE A 204 16.34 -11.32 -1.30
CA ILE A 204 16.06 -10.75 -2.62
C ILE A 204 17.32 -10.51 -3.46
N GLY A 205 18.49 -10.91 -2.97
CA GLY A 205 19.78 -10.77 -3.66
C GLY A 205 20.31 -9.35 -3.76
N LYS A 206 19.82 -8.43 -2.91
CA LYS A 206 20.28 -7.03 -2.87
C LYS A 206 21.38 -6.78 -1.83
N PHE A 207 21.58 -7.71 -0.89
CA PHE A 207 22.69 -7.69 0.06
C PHE A 207 23.50 -8.99 -0.02
N VAL A 208 24.79 -8.87 0.27
CA VAL A 208 25.74 -9.98 0.42
C VAL A 208 26.49 -9.79 1.73
N TYR A 209 26.79 -10.88 2.45
CA TYR A 209 27.54 -10.79 3.71
C TYR A 209 28.95 -10.24 3.47
N GLY A 210 29.33 -9.22 4.25
CA GLY A 210 30.65 -8.59 4.17
C GLY A 210 30.79 -7.49 3.11
N ASP A 211 29.79 -7.30 2.24
CA ASP A 211 29.81 -6.27 1.20
C ASP A 211 29.08 -5.00 1.67
N ASN A 212 29.85 -4.08 2.27
CA ASN A 212 29.33 -2.84 2.85
C ASN A 212 28.86 -1.85 1.78
N GLU A 213 29.56 -1.73 0.66
CA GLU A 213 29.21 -0.80 -0.43
C GLU A 213 27.88 -1.21 -1.08
N LEU A 214 27.69 -2.51 -1.33
CA LEU A 214 26.44 -3.03 -1.85
C LEU A 214 25.29 -2.83 -0.87
N TYR A 215 25.55 -3.01 0.44
CA TYR A 215 24.56 -2.74 1.49
C TYR A 215 24.16 -1.27 1.48
N GLU A 216 25.10 -0.35 1.54
CA GLU A 216 24.85 1.10 1.55
C GLU A 216 24.02 1.53 0.34
N ARG A 217 24.44 1.12 -0.87
CA ARG A 217 23.77 1.46 -2.13
C ARG A 217 22.33 0.98 -2.19
N ASN A 218 22.03 -0.20 -1.63
CA ASN A 218 20.71 -0.82 -1.76
C ASN A 218 19.82 -0.67 -0.51
N ARG A 219 20.36 -0.23 0.64
CA ARG A 219 19.64 -0.23 1.93
C ARG A 219 18.28 0.46 1.85
N MET A 220 18.25 1.65 1.26
CA MET A 220 17.02 2.43 1.13
C MET A 220 15.98 1.77 0.23
N PHE A 221 16.42 1.15 -0.87
CA PHE A 221 15.53 0.39 -1.74
C PHE A 221 14.90 -0.79 -1.00
N VAL A 222 15.73 -1.60 -0.33
CA VAL A 222 15.25 -2.79 0.41
C VAL A 222 14.28 -2.39 1.51
N TYR A 223 14.56 -1.29 2.22
CA TYR A 223 13.69 -0.83 3.29
C TYR A 223 12.36 -0.31 2.75
N GLN A 224 12.39 0.52 1.71
CA GLN A 224 11.18 1.02 1.07
C GLN A 224 10.33 -0.11 0.52
N TYR A 225 10.94 -1.08 -0.16
CA TYR A 225 10.23 -2.24 -0.71
C TYR A 225 9.58 -3.07 0.41
N LEU A 226 10.33 -3.33 1.49
CA LEU A 226 9.82 -4.07 2.64
C LEU A 226 8.62 -3.36 3.27
N MET A 227 8.68 -2.05 3.48
CA MET A 227 7.56 -1.31 4.06
C MET A 227 6.36 -1.23 3.11
N GLU A 228 6.60 -1.05 1.81
CA GLU A 228 5.53 -0.97 0.80
C GLU A 228 4.76 -2.30 0.71
N LEU A 229 5.41 -3.45 0.92
CA LEU A 229 4.75 -4.77 1.01
C LEU A 229 3.69 -4.82 2.11
N TYR A 230 3.88 -4.04 3.17
CA TYR A 230 2.97 -3.96 4.32
C TYR A 230 2.19 -2.64 4.30
N GLY A 231 2.04 -2.00 3.15
CA GLY A 231 1.09 -0.90 3.01
C GLY A 231 1.58 0.44 3.55
N PHE A 232 2.86 0.59 3.86
CA PHE A 232 3.40 1.85 4.40
C PHE A 232 4.60 2.34 3.60
N PRO A 233 4.85 3.66 3.57
CA PRO A 233 6.16 4.15 3.22
C PRO A 233 7.08 4.07 4.45
N ILE A 234 8.29 4.63 4.40
CA ILE A 234 9.20 4.61 5.57
C ILE A 234 8.74 5.66 6.57
N VAL A 235 8.25 5.24 7.74
CA VAL A 235 7.41 6.05 8.62
C VAL A 235 7.67 5.83 10.11
N SER A 236 6.87 6.52 10.93
CA SER A 236 6.83 6.43 12.40
C SER A 236 6.84 5.00 12.95
N GLU A 237 7.40 4.90 14.15
CA GLU A 237 7.63 3.63 14.85
C GLU A 237 6.37 2.77 14.97
N ARG A 238 5.22 3.35 15.36
CA ARG A 238 3.96 2.61 15.52
C ARG A 238 3.58 1.77 14.29
N ARG A 239 3.72 2.35 13.09
CA ARG A 239 3.39 1.71 11.81
C ARG A 239 4.43 0.67 11.42
N THR A 240 5.70 1.04 11.58
CA THR A 240 6.84 0.16 11.31
C THR A 240 6.82 -1.09 12.21
N SER A 241 6.63 -0.92 13.51
CA SER A 241 6.49 -2.02 14.47
C SER A 241 5.26 -2.87 14.20
N SER A 242 4.12 -2.26 13.86
CA SER A 242 2.90 -3.00 13.48
C SER A 242 3.09 -3.88 12.24
N ALA A 243 3.73 -3.34 11.19
CA ALA A 243 4.01 -4.07 9.95
C ALA A 243 4.97 -5.25 10.18
N LEU A 244 6.06 -5.01 10.91
CA LEU A 244 7.07 -6.03 11.19
C LEU A 244 6.56 -7.09 12.17
N PHE A 245 5.72 -6.71 13.13
CA PHE A 245 5.07 -7.65 14.02
C PHE A 245 4.05 -8.52 13.27
N ALA A 246 3.19 -7.94 12.42
CA ALA A 246 2.28 -8.70 11.56
C ALA A 246 3.05 -9.70 10.68
N ARG A 247 4.19 -9.29 10.11
CA ARG A 247 5.09 -10.17 9.37
C ARG A 247 5.62 -11.33 10.21
N LYS A 248 6.03 -11.06 11.45
CA LYS A 248 6.56 -12.07 12.38
C LYS A 248 5.48 -13.09 12.75
N LEU A 249 4.30 -12.62 13.13
CA LEU A 249 3.14 -13.46 13.42
C LEU A 249 2.74 -14.33 12.24
N HIS A 250 2.69 -13.76 11.02
CA HIS A 250 2.37 -14.52 9.81
C HIS A 250 3.37 -15.65 9.53
N LYS A 251 4.68 -15.39 9.72
CA LYS A 251 5.72 -16.43 9.58
C LYS A 251 5.61 -17.53 10.63
N MET A 252 5.07 -17.22 11.81
CA MET A 252 4.82 -18.19 12.88
C MET A 252 3.56 -19.02 12.64
N GLY A 253 2.76 -18.70 11.62
CA GLY A 253 1.49 -19.38 11.34
C GLY A 253 0.36 -18.98 12.29
N GLU A 254 0.49 -17.83 12.96
CA GLU A 254 -0.54 -17.32 13.87
C GLU A 254 -1.78 -16.87 13.11
N ARG A 255 -2.95 -17.09 13.71
CA ARG A 255 -4.24 -16.59 13.21
C ARG A 255 -4.59 -15.30 13.94
N PHE A 256 -4.54 -14.17 13.23
CA PHE A 256 -4.65 -12.85 13.85
C PHE A 256 -5.31 -11.79 12.97
N ILE A 257 -5.77 -10.72 13.62
CA ILE A 257 -6.03 -9.42 13.01
C ILE A 257 -5.09 -8.41 13.67
N LEU A 258 -4.38 -7.61 12.88
CA LEU A 258 -3.60 -6.48 13.40
C LEU A 258 -4.08 -5.20 12.73
N ARG A 259 -4.47 -4.20 13.52
CA ARG A 259 -4.95 -2.91 13.03
C ARG A 259 -4.05 -1.79 13.51
N VAL A 260 -3.82 -0.81 12.66
CA VAL A 260 -3.07 0.39 13.02
C VAL A 260 -3.64 1.60 12.29
N LEU A 261 -3.70 2.72 13.02
CA LEU A 261 -4.04 4.04 12.51
C LEU A 261 -2.94 5.01 12.96
N GLY A 262 -2.29 5.66 11.99
CA GLY A 262 -1.35 6.73 12.24
C GLY A 262 -2.03 8.10 12.23
N GLN A 263 -1.49 9.04 13.00
CA GLN A 263 -1.96 10.42 12.98
C GLN A 263 -1.63 11.16 11.67
N THR A 264 -0.73 10.61 10.86
CA THR A 264 -0.37 11.15 9.55
C THR A 264 -1.22 10.57 8.41
N ASP A 265 -1.57 9.27 8.46
CA ASP A 265 -2.14 8.56 7.30
C ASP A 265 -3.67 8.58 7.26
N ARG A 266 -4.33 8.83 8.40
CA ARG A 266 -5.79 9.04 8.48
C ARG A 266 -6.56 7.83 7.91
N THR A 267 -5.90 6.67 7.94
CA THR A 267 -6.30 5.46 7.25
C THR A 267 -6.10 4.28 8.19
N ILE A 268 -7.15 3.50 8.43
CA ILE A 268 -7.04 2.28 9.22
C ILE A 268 -6.46 1.18 8.35
N THR A 269 -5.24 0.76 8.65
CA THR A 269 -4.58 -0.36 7.96
C THR A 269 -4.84 -1.63 8.75
N THR A 270 -5.34 -2.66 8.08
CA THR A 270 -5.68 -3.95 8.69
C THR A 270 -4.91 -5.08 8.02
N TYR A 271 -4.22 -5.87 8.83
CA TYR A 271 -3.65 -7.15 8.44
C TYR A 271 -4.53 -8.28 8.94
N THR A 272 -4.72 -9.31 8.12
CA THR A 272 -5.45 -10.52 8.53
C THR A 272 -4.72 -11.77 8.10
N ALA A 273 -4.51 -12.69 9.04
CA ALA A 273 -4.06 -14.05 8.77
C ALA A 273 -5.11 -15.00 9.34
N ASP A 274 -5.80 -15.71 8.45
CA ASP A 274 -6.87 -16.67 8.77
C ASP A 274 -6.36 -18.12 8.89
N GLY A 275 -5.08 -18.35 8.59
CA GLY A 275 -4.44 -19.67 8.56
C GLY A 275 -4.29 -20.24 7.14
N GLU A 276 -4.74 -19.53 6.11
CA GLU A 276 -4.48 -19.93 4.73
C GLU A 276 -2.98 -19.84 4.39
N ASN A 277 -2.51 -20.76 3.53
CA ASN A 277 -1.12 -20.80 3.07
C ASN A 277 -0.84 -19.70 2.04
N ARG A 278 -0.86 -18.45 2.50
CA ARG A 278 -0.53 -17.26 1.71
C ARG A 278 0.88 -16.81 2.04
N ARG A 279 1.57 -16.25 1.04
CA ARG A 279 2.94 -15.75 1.21
C ARG A 279 3.04 -14.54 2.16
N TYR A 280 1.96 -13.77 2.26
CA TYR A 280 1.84 -12.55 3.06
C TYR A 280 0.45 -12.53 3.72
N PRO A 281 0.28 -11.84 4.87
CA PRO A 281 -1.05 -11.61 5.43
C PRO A 281 -1.88 -10.75 4.48
N LEU A 282 -3.21 -10.87 4.52
CA LEU A 282 -4.11 -9.94 3.84
C LEU A 282 -3.83 -8.52 4.29
N LEU A 283 -3.98 -7.56 3.38
CA LEU A 283 -3.78 -6.15 3.65
C LEU A 283 -4.94 -5.33 3.10
N GLU A 284 -5.59 -4.60 3.99
CA GLU A 284 -6.68 -3.69 3.68
C GLU A 284 -6.43 -2.31 4.27
N LYS A 285 -6.96 -1.28 3.61
CA LYS A 285 -7.01 0.08 4.13
C LYS A 285 -8.42 0.64 4.07
N ILE A 286 -8.82 1.37 5.11
CA ILE A 286 -10.11 2.07 5.17
C ILE A 286 -9.85 3.55 5.46
N ALA A 287 -10.45 4.43 4.66
CA ALA A 287 -10.27 5.87 4.75
C ALA A 287 -11.54 6.63 4.37
N LEU A 288 -11.56 7.93 4.70
CA LEU A 288 -12.55 8.88 4.19
C LEU A 288 -11.96 9.62 2.99
N VAL A 289 -12.66 9.56 1.86
CA VAL A 289 -12.22 10.13 0.59
C VAL A 289 -13.32 11.02 0.02
N ARG A 290 -12.92 12.15 -0.58
CA ARG A 290 -13.81 12.97 -1.40
C ARG A 290 -13.83 12.42 -2.83
N VAL A 291 -15.03 12.20 -3.37
CA VAL A 291 -15.23 11.87 -4.78
C VAL A 291 -15.10 13.16 -5.60
N ASP A 292 -14.29 13.08 -6.65
CA ASP A 292 -14.05 14.22 -7.54
C ASP A 292 -15.29 14.52 -8.40
N GLU A 293 -15.50 15.79 -8.74
CA GLU A 293 -16.71 16.28 -9.41
C GLU A 293 -16.88 15.73 -10.83
N ASP A 294 -15.78 15.34 -11.47
CA ASP A 294 -15.73 14.77 -12.81
C ASP A 294 -16.17 13.30 -12.86
N GLN A 295 -16.33 12.63 -11.71
CA GLN A 295 -16.75 11.23 -11.63
C GLN A 295 -18.28 11.07 -11.62
N GLU A 296 -18.97 11.65 -12.60
CA GLU A 296 -20.44 11.72 -12.65
C GLU A 296 -21.14 10.36 -12.49
N GLU A 297 -20.66 9.31 -13.19
CA GLU A 297 -21.22 7.95 -13.10
C GLU A 297 -21.07 7.37 -11.68
N ALA A 298 -19.90 7.57 -11.06
CA ALA A 298 -19.66 7.12 -9.70
C ALA A 298 -20.53 7.89 -8.70
N ILE A 299 -20.63 9.21 -8.87
CA ILE A 299 -21.49 10.07 -8.03
C ILE A 299 -22.95 9.62 -8.11
N ALA A 300 -23.47 9.38 -9.32
CA ALA A 300 -24.85 8.92 -9.51
C ALA A 300 -25.11 7.60 -8.78
N ARG A 301 -24.24 6.59 -8.97
CA ARG A 301 -24.38 5.29 -8.30
C ARG A 301 -24.24 5.37 -6.77
N ILE A 302 -23.35 6.22 -6.27
CA ILE A 302 -23.18 6.45 -4.82
C ILE A 302 -24.42 7.13 -4.25
N ASP A 303 -25.00 8.10 -4.98
CA ASP A 303 -26.16 8.85 -4.53
C ASP A 303 -27.44 8.00 -4.51
N GLU A 304 -27.70 7.27 -5.60
CA GLU A 304 -28.84 6.35 -5.74
C GLU A 304 -28.88 5.32 -4.60
N GLY A 305 -27.71 4.82 -4.19
CA GLY A 305 -27.59 3.83 -3.12
C GLY A 305 -27.43 4.42 -1.72
N GLY A 306 -27.41 5.75 -1.54
CA GLY A 306 -27.25 6.38 -0.23
C GLY A 306 -25.85 6.21 0.40
N PHE A 307 -24.80 6.02 -0.39
CA PHE A 307 -23.44 5.71 0.08
C PHE A 307 -22.63 6.94 0.54
N PHE A 308 -23.16 8.15 0.41
CA PHE A 308 -22.49 9.36 0.91
C PHE A 308 -22.58 9.47 2.43
N LEU A 309 -21.43 9.61 3.08
CA LEU A 309 -21.35 10.05 4.48
C LEU A 309 -21.72 11.53 4.60
N ASP A 310 -21.18 12.34 3.68
CA ASP A 310 -21.51 13.75 3.51
C ASP A 310 -21.70 14.06 2.03
N ARG A 311 -22.97 14.14 1.60
CA ARG A 311 -23.35 14.40 0.22
C ARG A 311 -22.88 15.77 -0.29
N ALA A 312 -22.93 16.81 0.55
CA ALA A 312 -22.55 18.16 0.12
C ALA A 312 -21.05 18.27 -0.17
N ARG A 313 -20.24 17.55 0.62
CA ARG A 313 -18.78 17.48 0.45
C ARG A 313 -18.33 16.28 -0.38
N ARG A 314 -19.26 15.47 -0.92
CA ARG A 314 -19.04 14.20 -1.65
C ARG A 314 -18.10 13.24 -0.92
N VAL A 315 -18.24 13.12 0.39
CA VAL A 315 -17.38 12.25 1.22
C VAL A 315 -17.98 10.87 1.35
N ILE A 316 -17.15 9.86 1.12
CA ILE A 316 -17.48 8.44 1.24
C ILE A 316 -16.51 7.71 2.17
N ILE A 317 -16.94 6.54 2.66
CA ILE A 317 -16.06 5.58 3.35
C ILE A 317 -15.61 4.55 2.32
N ILE A 318 -14.31 4.47 2.05
CA ILE A 318 -13.76 3.52 1.06
C ILE A 318 -12.93 2.44 1.77
N ARG A 319 -13.08 1.19 1.34
CA ARG A 319 -12.18 0.08 1.68
C ARG A 319 -11.41 -0.35 0.45
N ILE A 320 -10.10 -0.55 0.60
CA ILE A 320 -9.20 -0.99 -0.46
C ILE A 320 -8.48 -2.24 -0.01
N THR A 321 -8.54 -3.28 -0.82
CA THR A 321 -7.79 -4.52 -0.63
C THR A 321 -6.60 -4.55 -1.58
N TYR A 322 -5.44 -4.88 -1.04
CA TYR A 322 -4.19 -4.90 -1.79
C TYR A 322 -3.71 -6.31 -2.04
N ARG A 323 -2.94 -6.45 -3.12
CA ARG A 323 -2.19 -7.65 -3.48
C ARG A 323 -0.70 -7.35 -3.39
N GLN A 324 0.00 -8.08 -2.53
CA GLN A 324 1.44 -8.04 -2.41
C GLN A 324 2.11 -8.88 -3.50
N HIS A 325 3.24 -8.40 -4.04
CA HIS A 325 4.03 -9.14 -5.02
C HIS A 325 5.43 -9.47 -4.52
N SER A 326 5.93 -10.59 -5.01
CA SER A 326 7.30 -11.01 -4.74
C SER A 326 8.27 -10.19 -5.60
N PHE A 327 9.45 -9.95 -5.07
CA PHE A 327 10.52 -9.30 -5.82
C PHE A 327 11.04 -10.24 -6.94
N ASP A 328 11.18 -9.70 -8.14
CA ASP A 328 11.73 -10.26 -9.38
C ASP A 328 12.81 -9.31 -9.95
N GLN A 329 14.07 -9.73 -9.87
CA GLN A 329 15.23 -8.96 -10.35
C GLN A 329 15.18 -8.61 -11.84
N SER A 330 14.41 -9.36 -12.64
CA SER A 330 14.34 -9.20 -14.08
C SER A 330 13.25 -8.23 -14.55
N ASN A 331 12.54 -7.61 -13.60
CA ASN A 331 11.44 -6.68 -13.85
C ASN A 331 11.96 -5.23 -13.92
N VAL A 332 11.86 -4.63 -15.10
CA VAL A 332 12.18 -3.21 -15.40
C VAL A 332 11.38 -2.28 -14.49
N ARG A 333 10.20 -2.71 -14.05
CA ARG A 333 9.34 -1.91 -13.16
C ARG A 333 9.95 -1.67 -11.78
N GLN A 334 11.11 -2.30 -11.46
CA GLN A 334 11.71 -2.36 -10.13
C GLN A 334 10.61 -2.59 -9.09
N ASP A 335 10.16 -3.85 -9.11
CA ASP A 335 9.00 -4.46 -8.46
C ASP A 335 8.02 -3.55 -7.70
N ARG A 336 6.76 -3.64 -8.10
CA ARG A 336 5.65 -3.25 -7.24
C ARG A 336 5.64 -4.18 -6.05
N ALA A 337 6.00 -3.70 -4.87
CA ALA A 337 5.71 -4.45 -3.66
C ALA A 337 4.19 -4.71 -3.53
N LEU A 338 3.37 -3.79 -4.05
CA LEU A 338 1.93 -3.81 -3.86
C LEU A 338 1.15 -3.33 -5.09
N SER A 339 -0.06 -3.86 -5.27
CA SER A 339 -1.05 -3.33 -6.21
C SER A 339 -2.43 -3.34 -5.58
N VAL A 340 -3.30 -2.40 -5.95
CA VAL A 340 -4.72 -2.44 -5.58
C VAL A 340 -5.40 -3.59 -6.30
N ALA A 341 -5.90 -4.55 -5.53
CA ALA A 341 -6.62 -5.71 -6.03
C ALA A 341 -8.12 -5.41 -6.18
N PHE A 342 -8.70 -4.75 -5.17
CA PHE A 342 -10.12 -4.48 -5.10
C PHE A 342 -10.39 -3.19 -4.33
N GLN A 343 -11.51 -2.54 -4.62
CA GLN A 343 -12.00 -1.35 -3.91
C GLN A 343 -13.52 -1.41 -3.80
N GLU A 344 -14.06 -0.92 -2.70
CA GLU A 344 -15.49 -0.86 -2.43
C GLU A 344 -15.82 0.35 -1.56
N VAL A 345 -17.03 0.89 -1.76
CA VAL A 345 -17.57 1.98 -0.93
C VAL A 345 -18.48 1.37 0.13
N LEU A 346 -18.29 1.73 1.40
CA LEU A 346 -19.10 1.18 2.49
C LEU A 346 -20.30 2.08 2.76
N HIS A 347 -21.50 1.50 2.80
CA HIS A 347 -22.72 2.24 3.11
C HIS A 347 -22.67 2.77 4.55
N PRO A 348 -22.86 4.08 4.79
CA PRO A 348 -22.54 4.69 6.09
C PRO A 348 -23.48 4.24 7.22
N LEU A 349 -24.68 3.72 6.93
CA LEU A 349 -25.59 3.19 7.96
C LEU A 349 -25.51 1.67 8.15
N THR A 350 -25.20 0.90 7.10
CA THR A 350 -25.34 -0.56 7.11
C THR A 350 -24.00 -1.29 6.99
N GLY A 351 -22.94 -0.60 6.58
CA GLY A 351 -21.63 -1.22 6.32
C GLY A 351 -21.58 -2.09 5.08
N GLN A 352 -22.70 -2.22 4.35
CA GLN A 352 -22.76 -3.02 3.12
C GLN A 352 -21.83 -2.44 2.05
N PRO A 353 -21.08 -3.27 1.32
CA PRO A 353 -20.17 -2.79 0.30
C PRO A 353 -20.88 -2.51 -1.02
N LEU A 354 -20.49 -1.43 -1.69
CA LEU A 354 -20.76 -1.14 -3.09
C LEU A 354 -19.48 -1.39 -3.91
N PRO A 355 -19.37 -2.56 -4.56
CA PRO A 355 -18.21 -2.92 -5.34
C PRO A 355 -18.25 -2.32 -6.75
N GLY A 356 -17.11 -2.36 -7.44
CA GLY A 356 -17.04 -2.10 -8.89
C GLY A 356 -16.96 -0.62 -9.29
N LEU A 357 -16.92 0.31 -8.34
CA LEU A 357 -16.63 1.72 -8.61
C LEU A 357 -15.13 1.97 -8.68
N ASN A 358 -14.67 2.74 -9.67
CA ASN A 358 -13.28 3.11 -9.81
C ASN A 358 -12.95 4.51 -9.28
N ILE A 359 -12.94 4.65 -7.96
CA ILE A 359 -12.69 5.96 -7.32
C ILE A 359 -11.20 6.34 -7.39
N ILE A 360 -10.29 5.40 -7.13
CA ILE A 360 -8.85 5.71 -6.98
C ILE A 360 -7.99 5.54 -8.24
N LYS A 361 -8.42 4.78 -9.27
CA LYS A 361 -7.60 4.52 -10.47
C LYS A 361 -8.17 5.15 -11.74
N ASP A 362 -8.85 6.29 -11.64
CA ASP A 362 -9.40 6.92 -12.84
C ASP A 362 -8.28 7.54 -13.71
N THR A 363 -8.17 7.04 -14.93
CA THR A 363 -7.22 7.52 -15.93
C THR A 363 -7.58 8.90 -16.46
N THR A 364 -8.87 9.21 -16.56
CA THR A 364 -9.36 10.47 -17.12
C THR A 364 -8.95 11.64 -16.23
N ASN A 365 -9.15 11.47 -14.93
CA ASN A 365 -8.75 12.42 -13.90
C ASN A 365 -7.22 12.60 -13.84
N MET A 366 -6.44 11.55 -14.09
CA MET A 366 -4.97 11.67 -14.16
C MET A 366 -4.51 12.60 -15.29
N PHE A 367 -5.19 12.56 -16.45
CA PHE A 367 -4.86 13.44 -17.57
C PHE A 367 -5.32 14.89 -17.33
N LEU A 368 -6.52 15.10 -16.77
CA LEU A 368 -7.01 16.43 -16.41
C LEU A 368 -6.08 17.11 -15.40
N ARG A 369 -5.75 16.43 -14.30
CA ARG A 369 -4.81 16.95 -13.30
C ARG A 369 -3.45 17.31 -13.88
N LEU A 370 -2.95 16.53 -14.84
CA LEU A 370 -1.67 16.84 -15.49
C LEU A 370 -1.75 18.16 -16.28
N ASN A 371 -2.86 18.41 -16.97
CA ASN A 371 -3.08 19.68 -17.65
C ASN A 371 -3.15 20.84 -16.66
N ASP A 372 -3.90 20.69 -15.57
CA ASP A 372 -4.03 21.73 -14.55
C ASP A 372 -2.67 22.04 -13.90
N ILE A 373 -1.84 21.02 -13.65
CA ILE A 373 -0.47 21.19 -13.12
C ILE A 373 0.38 22.00 -14.09
N VAL A 374 0.35 21.65 -15.37
CA VAL A 374 1.15 22.32 -16.41
C VAL A 374 0.69 23.76 -16.65
N ARG A 375 -0.62 24.03 -16.55
CA ARG A 375 -1.19 25.38 -16.67
C ARG A 375 -1.00 26.23 -15.41
N GLY A 376 -0.67 25.61 -14.29
CA GLY A 376 -0.55 26.27 -12.98
C GLY A 376 -1.88 26.53 -12.28
N GLU A 377 -2.94 25.85 -12.71
CA GLU A 377 -4.29 25.94 -12.16
C GLU A 377 -4.51 24.92 -11.04
N PHE A 378 -3.59 23.95 -10.88
CA PHE A 378 -3.72 22.90 -9.89
C PHE A 378 -3.42 23.41 -8.47
N SER A 379 -4.38 23.20 -7.58
CA SER A 379 -4.27 23.42 -6.13
C SER A 379 -4.31 22.08 -5.41
N GLY A 380 -3.24 21.75 -4.68
CA GLY A 380 -3.12 20.50 -3.93
C GLY A 380 -1.68 20.25 -3.49
N ARG A 381 -1.49 19.33 -2.54
CA ARG A 381 -0.20 19.17 -1.85
C ARG A 381 0.62 18.00 -2.38
N ILE A 382 1.90 18.14 -2.64
CA ILE A 382 2.80 17.01 -2.93
C ILE A 382 4.15 17.19 -2.24
N VAL A 383 4.81 16.08 -1.90
CA VAL A 383 6.12 16.10 -1.27
C VAL A 383 7.21 15.88 -2.33
N TYR A 384 8.01 16.91 -2.56
CA TYR A 384 9.19 16.87 -3.42
C TYR A 384 10.40 16.34 -2.62
N LYS A 385 11.02 15.26 -3.12
CA LYS A 385 12.22 14.61 -2.57
C LYS A 385 12.21 14.29 -1.07
N ARG A 386 11.03 14.16 -0.45
CA ARG A 386 10.85 13.92 1.00
C ARG A 386 11.34 15.07 1.88
N THR A 387 11.54 16.26 1.31
CA THR A 387 12.10 17.42 2.02
C THR A 387 11.20 18.64 1.94
N GLU A 388 10.51 18.82 0.81
CA GLU A 388 9.75 20.03 0.53
C GLU A 388 8.29 19.70 0.24
N VAL A 389 7.39 20.48 0.84
CA VAL A 389 5.96 20.40 0.58
C VAL A 389 5.60 21.50 -0.42
N VAL A 390 5.01 21.11 -1.55
CA VAL A 390 4.51 22.02 -2.58
C VAL A 390 2.98 21.97 -2.58
N GLU A 391 2.32 23.11 -2.39
CA GLU A 391 0.85 23.18 -2.16
C GLU A 391 0.04 23.68 -3.36
N ASN A 392 0.70 24.19 -4.40
CA ASN A 392 0.06 24.70 -5.61
C ASN A 392 1.06 24.68 -6.80
N THR A 393 0.61 25.16 -7.95
CA THR A 393 1.38 25.16 -9.21
C THR A 393 1.48 26.55 -9.85
N ASP A 394 1.41 27.62 -9.04
CA ASP A 394 1.34 29.01 -9.51
C ASP A 394 2.64 29.52 -10.19
N THR A 395 3.81 29.00 -9.82
CA THR A 395 5.12 29.32 -10.44
C THR A 395 5.72 28.13 -11.16
N ASP A 396 6.56 28.37 -12.18
CA ASP A 396 7.23 27.30 -12.95
C ASP A 396 8.16 26.43 -12.10
N GLU A 397 8.81 27.00 -11.09
CA GLU A 397 9.58 26.22 -10.12
C GLU A 397 8.69 25.21 -9.39
N LYS A 398 7.54 25.67 -8.88
CA LYS A 398 6.58 24.79 -8.20
C LYS A 398 5.99 23.76 -9.17
N ARG A 399 5.64 24.16 -10.40
CA ARG A 399 5.18 23.25 -11.46
C ARG A 399 6.19 22.14 -11.71
N LEU A 400 7.47 22.46 -11.86
CA LEU A 400 8.51 21.46 -12.10
C LEU A 400 8.74 20.53 -10.90
N LYS A 401 8.76 21.06 -9.66
CA LYS A 401 8.83 20.21 -8.44
C LYS A 401 7.62 19.28 -8.34
N PHE A 402 6.43 19.81 -8.65
CA PHE A 402 5.18 19.06 -8.64
C PHE A 402 5.20 17.97 -9.71
N LEU A 403 5.58 18.31 -10.95
CA LEU A 403 5.71 17.38 -12.06
C LEU A 403 6.72 16.27 -11.74
N TYR A 404 7.87 16.59 -11.15
CA TYR A 404 8.82 15.56 -10.74
C TYR A 404 8.21 14.53 -9.78
N ALA A 405 7.58 15.01 -8.71
CA ALA A 405 7.00 14.15 -7.69
C ALA A 405 5.80 13.36 -8.25
N TRP A 406 4.97 14.01 -9.08
CA TRP A 406 3.84 13.39 -9.77
C TRP A 406 4.30 12.31 -10.76
N LEU A 407 5.29 12.59 -11.61
CA LEU A 407 5.86 11.63 -12.55
C LEU A 407 6.44 10.44 -11.80
N THR A 408 7.14 10.66 -10.69
CA THR A 408 7.68 9.59 -9.85
C THR A 408 6.56 8.70 -9.28
N LYS A 409 5.49 9.29 -8.75
CA LYS A 409 4.34 8.56 -8.18
C LYS A 409 3.53 7.81 -9.24
N HIS A 410 3.41 8.37 -10.44
CA HIS A 410 2.60 7.83 -11.53
C HIS A 410 3.42 7.03 -12.56
N GLN A 411 4.75 6.97 -12.43
CA GLN A 411 5.70 6.29 -13.32
C GLN A 411 5.20 4.90 -13.72
N ARG A 412 4.90 4.06 -12.72
CA ARG A 412 4.48 2.67 -12.93
C ARG A 412 3.15 2.57 -13.68
N ARG A 413 2.23 3.53 -13.49
CA ARG A 413 0.92 3.57 -14.17
C ARG A 413 1.07 4.03 -15.62
N MET A 414 1.86 5.07 -15.86
CA MET A 414 2.18 5.55 -17.21
C MET A 414 2.87 4.49 -18.07
N ILE A 415 3.78 3.71 -17.48
CA ILE A 415 4.39 2.55 -18.13
C ILE A 415 3.33 1.48 -18.45
N SER A 416 2.30 1.32 -17.61
CA SER A 416 1.28 0.26 -17.70
C SER A 416 0.07 0.56 -18.60
N TYR A 417 -0.29 1.83 -18.80
CA TYR A 417 -1.49 2.22 -19.54
C TYR A 417 -1.34 2.12 -21.06
N SER A 418 -2.46 2.24 -21.78
CA SER A 418 -2.55 2.15 -23.24
C SER A 418 -1.64 3.15 -23.95
N ASP A 419 -1.32 2.84 -25.22
CA ASP A 419 -0.50 3.72 -26.07
C ASP A 419 -1.16 5.08 -26.29
N GLU A 420 -2.48 5.10 -26.49
CA GLU A 420 -3.27 6.33 -26.62
C GLU A 420 -3.16 7.23 -25.39
N PHE A 421 -3.35 6.65 -24.20
CA PHE A 421 -3.27 7.41 -22.95
C PHE A 421 -1.88 8.04 -22.77
N PHE A 422 -0.84 7.25 -23.04
CA PHE A 422 0.54 7.73 -22.88
C PHE A 422 0.91 8.76 -23.95
N SER A 423 0.40 8.63 -25.18
CA SER A 423 0.59 9.63 -26.22
C SER A 423 0.03 10.99 -25.79
N ASN A 424 -1.17 11.00 -25.20
CA ASN A 424 -1.78 12.22 -24.65
C ASN A 424 -0.93 12.84 -23.52
N VAL A 425 -0.50 12.03 -22.55
CA VAL A 425 0.41 12.47 -21.47
C VAL A 425 1.72 13.03 -22.04
N SER A 426 2.30 12.34 -23.02
CA SER A 426 3.55 12.74 -23.66
C SER A 426 3.41 14.07 -24.40
N LYS A 427 2.27 14.31 -25.06
CA LYS A 427 1.98 15.57 -25.75
C LYS A 427 1.91 16.75 -24.78
N VAL A 428 1.21 16.60 -23.67
CA VAL A 428 1.08 17.65 -22.64
C VAL A 428 2.45 17.97 -22.01
N LEU A 429 3.19 16.95 -21.59
CA LEU A 429 4.52 17.15 -20.97
C LEU A 429 5.51 17.76 -21.96
N SER A 430 5.53 17.28 -23.20
CA SER A 430 6.46 17.81 -24.22
C SER A 430 6.12 19.25 -24.58
N GLY A 431 4.82 19.58 -24.66
CA GLY A 431 4.33 20.93 -24.94
C GLY A 431 4.70 21.95 -23.86
N TYR A 432 4.96 21.52 -22.62
CA TYR A 432 5.43 22.39 -21.54
C TYR A 432 6.95 22.39 -21.41
N LEU A 433 7.58 21.22 -21.34
CA LEU A 433 9.00 21.06 -21.04
C LEU A 433 9.91 21.53 -22.19
N TYR A 434 9.41 21.52 -23.42
CA TYR A 434 10.17 21.88 -24.62
C TYR A 434 9.55 23.07 -25.36
N SER A 435 8.67 23.85 -24.71
CA SER A 435 8.16 25.08 -25.31
C SER A 435 9.25 26.15 -25.32
N PRO A 436 9.55 26.77 -26.46
CA PRO A 436 10.50 27.90 -26.54
C PRO A 436 10.12 29.07 -25.62
N GLU A 437 8.83 29.24 -25.34
CA GLU A 437 8.31 30.31 -24.46
C GLU A 437 8.81 30.18 -23.02
N ASN A 438 9.20 28.97 -22.60
CA ASN A 438 9.66 28.70 -21.24
C ASN A 438 11.18 28.70 -21.10
N ASP A 439 11.94 28.90 -22.18
CA ASP A 439 13.41 28.76 -22.19
C ASP A 439 14.10 29.73 -21.22
N GLU A 440 13.64 30.99 -21.16
CA GLU A 440 14.19 31.99 -20.23
C GLU A 440 13.97 31.58 -18.77
N VAL A 441 12.75 31.15 -18.44
CA VAL A 441 12.38 30.73 -17.08
C VAL A 441 13.13 29.46 -16.70
N PHE A 442 13.15 28.44 -17.56
CA PHE A 442 13.88 27.20 -17.32
C PHE A 442 15.39 27.40 -17.27
N GLY A 443 15.92 28.43 -17.92
CA GLY A 443 17.31 28.87 -17.75
C GLY A 443 17.66 29.17 -16.29
N THR A 444 16.74 29.78 -15.54
CA THR A 444 16.93 30.09 -14.10
C THR A 444 16.82 28.88 -13.19
N VAL A 445 16.03 27.86 -13.57
CA VAL A 445 15.79 26.62 -12.79
C VAL A 445 16.31 25.37 -13.52
N ARG A 446 17.44 25.51 -14.22
CA ARG A 446 17.97 24.52 -15.17
C ARG A 446 18.14 23.12 -14.59
N GLU A 447 18.64 23.01 -13.36
CA GLU A 447 18.85 21.71 -12.70
C GLU A 447 17.52 20.98 -12.46
N LEU A 448 16.49 21.72 -12.03
CA LEU A 448 15.16 21.18 -11.79
C LEU A 448 14.48 20.77 -13.11
N HIS A 449 14.59 21.61 -14.15
CA HIS A 449 14.08 21.27 -15.49
C HIS A 449 14.75 20.01 -16.05
N ARG A 450 16.09 19.92 -15.96
CA ARG A 450 16.85 18.74 -16.36
C ARG A 450 16.41 17.49 -15.62
N GLU A 451 16.15 17.61 -14.32
CA GLU A 451 15.69 16.50 -13.50
C GLU A 451 14.30 15.98 -13.93
N VAL A 452 13.35 16.88 -14.19
CA VAL A 452 12.02 16.51 -14.71
C VAL A 452 12.13 15.84 -16.08
N CYS A 453 12.92 16.42 -16.99
CA CYS A 453 13.19 15.84 -18.31
C CYS A 453 13.83 14.44 -18.21
N THR A 454 14.78 14.26 -17.30
CA THR A 454 15.45 12.97 -17.05
C THR A 454 14.43 11.93 -16.57
N ARG A 455 13.55 12.32 -15.64
CA ARG A 455 12.49 11.44 -15.12
C ARG A 455 11.50 11.05 -16.22
N PHE A 456 11.09 12.01 -17.05
CA PHE A 456 10.17 11.76 -18.16
C PHE A 456 10.79 10.84 -19.23
N SER A 457 12.05 11.09 -19.60
CA SER A 457 12.82 10.23 -20.52
C SER A 457 12.94 8.79 -20.00
N TYR A 458 13.20 8.61 -18.70
CA TYR A 458 13.21 7.28 -18.09
C TYR A 458 11.88 6.54 -18.29
N ILE A 459 10.76 7.23 -18.08
CA ILE A 459 9.42 6.64 -18.26
C ILE A 459 9.19 6.20 -19.71
N GLN A 460 9.58 7.05 -20.68
CA GLN A 460 9.47 6.74 -22.11
C GLN A 460 10.29 5.49 -22.48
N GLN A 461 11.55 5.43 -22.04
CA GLN A 461 12.43 4.30 -22.29
C GLN A 461 11.93 3.02 -21.61
N ALA A 462 11.55 3.10 -20.32
CA ALA A 462 11.03 1.97 -19.56
C ALA A 462 9.76 1.36 -20.18
N ARG A 463 8.91 2.20 -20.79
CA ARG A 463 7.72 1.74 -21.52
C ARG A 463 8.08 0.88 -22.74
N ARG A 464 9.16 1.20 -23.45
CA ARG A 464 9.65 0.35 -24.55
C ARG A 464 10.18 -0.99 -24.04
N VAL A 465 10.91 -0.98 -22.93
CA VAL A 465 11.41 -2.25 -22.35
C VAL A 465 10.27 -3.12 -21.83
N ARG A 466 9.18 -2.54 -21.31
CA ARG A 466 7.98 -3.29 -20.89
C ARG A 466 7.43 -4.19 -21.99
N ILE A 467 7.48 -3.76 -23.25
CA ILE A 467 7.00 -4.59 -24.37
C ILE A 467 7.79 -5.91 -24.41
N LEU A 468 9.10 -5.87 -24.17
CA LEU A 468 9.94 -7.07 -24.07
C LEU A 468 9.60 -7.95 -22.87
N GLU A 469 9.21 -7.36 -21.73
CA GLU A 469 8.73 -8.12 -20.57
C GLU A 469 7.47 -8.92 -20.89
N ASP A 470 6.49 -8.25 -21.50
CA ASP A 470 5.21 -8.87 -21.88
C ASP A 470 5.48 -9.99 -22.91
N LEU A 471 6.36 -9.75 -23.90
CA LEU A 471 6.78 -10.74 -24.89
C LEU A 471 7.49 -11.95 -24.27
N ARG A 472 8.34 -11.76 -23.25
CA ARG A 472 8.97 -12.87 -22.50
C ARG A 472 7.94 -13.79 -21.87
N LEU A 473 6.82 -13.23 -21.40
CA LEU A 473 5.69 -13.99 -20.86
C LEU A 473 4.72 -14.50 -21.94
N ARG A 474 5.09 -14.38 -23.22
CA ARG A 474 4.24 -14.67 -24.39
C ARG A 474 2.90 -13.95 -24.34
N THR A 475 2.90 -12.72 -23.85
CA THR A 475 1.73 -11.86 -23.81
C THR A 475 1.99 -10.64 -24.69
N PHE A 476 1.05 -10.30 -25.56
CA PHE A 476 1.14 -9.09 -26.37
C PHE A 476 -0.25 -8.50 -26.56
N LYS A 477 -0.38 -7.20 -26.26
CA LYS A 477 -1.66 -6.46 -26.30
C LYS A 477 -2.79 -7.21 -25.56
N GLY A 478 -2.47 -7.81 -24.42
CA GLY A 478 -3.42 -8.52 -23.56
C GLY A 478 -3.76 -9.96 -23.99
N THR A 479 -3.15 -10.47 -25.06
CA THR A 479 -3.41 -11.83 -25.56
C THR A 479 -2.18 -12.72 -25.48
N ARG A 480 -2.39 -14.01 -25.26
CA ARG A 480 -1.30 -14.99 -25.30
C ARG A 480 -0.91 -15.27 -26.76
N ILE A 481 0.37 -15.15 -27.08
CA ILE A 481 0.88 -15.27 -28.44
C ILE A 481 1.70 -16.55 -28.67
N SER A 482 1.85 -16.93 -29.94
CA SER A 482 2.70 -18.06 -30.36
C SER A 482 4.19 -17.71 -30.24
N TYR A 483 5.06 -18.73 -30.16
CA TYR A 483 6.52 -18.52 -30.20
C TYR A 483 6.97 -17.79 -31.47
N ARG A 484 6.37 -18.10 -32.62
CA ARG A 484 6.67 -17.41 -33.88
C ARG A 484 6.40 -15.92 -33.78
N GLN A 485 5.22 -15.55 -33.28
CA GLN A 485 4.87 -14.15 -33.10
C GLN A 485 5.78 -13.48 -32.07
N MET A 486 6.02 -14.13 -30.92
CA MET A 486 6.92 -13.62 -29.88
C MET A 486 8.29 -13.25 -30.44
N MET A 487 8.90 -14.13 -31.25
CA MET A 487 10.21 -13.90 -31.84
C MET A 487 10.21 -12.75 -32.86
N ARG A 488 9.15 -12.63 -33.66
CA ARG A 488 9.02 -11.55 -34.64
C ARG A 488 8.88 -10.19 -33.95
N GLU A 489 7.95 -10.08 -32.99
CA GLU A 489 7.73 -8.82 -32.26
C GLU A 489 8.96 -8.45 -31.41
N ALA A 490 9.63 -9.42 -30.78
CA ALA A 490 10.86 -9.16 -30.03
C ALA A 490 11.99 -8.64 -30.95
N LEU A 491 12.13 -9.23 -32.14
CA LEU A 491 13.14 -8.81 -33.10
C LEU A 491 12.88 -7.40 -33.61
N GLU A 492 11.63 -7.07 -33.93
CA GLU A 492 11.20 -5.73 -34.34
C GLU A 492 11.54 -4.70 -33.26
N GLN A 493 11.09 -4.94 -32.02
CA GLN A 493 11.35 -4.05 -30.89
C GLN A 493 12.85 -3.83 -30.63
N LEU A 494 13.67 -4.88 -30.66
CA LEU A 494 15.12 -4.77 -30.42
C LEU A 494 15.86 -4.10 -31.58
N THR A 495 15.37 -4.26 -32.82
CA THR A 495 15.95 -3.59 -33.98
C THR A 495 15.76 -2.08 -33.85
N ASP A 496 14.57 -1.63 -33.42
CA ASP A 496 14.31 -0.22 -33.15
C ASP A 496 15.16 0.29 -31.98
N LEU A 497 15.27 -0.49 -30.90
CA LEU A 497 16.04 -0.10 -29.72
C LEU A 497 17.55 0.00 -29.98
N LYS A 498 18.08 -0.75 -30.95
CA LYS A 498 19.52 -0.77 -31.29
C LYS A 498 20.08 0.62 -31.59
N PHE A 499 19.30 1.48 -32.21
CA PHE A 499 19.75 2.83 -32.60
C PHE A 499 19.76 3.83 -31.44
N GLU A 500 18.96 3.57 -30.40
CA GLU A 500 18.78 4.50 -29.28
C GLU A 500 19.44 4.01 -27.99
N ILE A 501 19.88 2.75 -27.91
CA ILE A 501 20.40 2.14 -26.68
C ILE A 501 21.59 2.91 -26.07
N SER A 502 22.35 3.64 -26.88
CA SER A 502 23.44 4.52 -26.45
C SER A 502 22.96 5.75 -25.66
N THR A 503 21.66 5.99 -25.59
CA THR A 503 21.01 7.02 -24.76
C THR A 503 20.19 6.44 -23.61
N PHE A 504 20.07 5.10 -23.53
CA PHE A 504 19.26 4.46 -22.49
C PHE A 504 19.90 4.53 -21.12
N PHE A 505 19.09 4.57 -20.06
CA PHE A 505 19.60 4.41 -18.69
C PHE A 505 20.23 3.02 -18.51
N PRO A 506 21.39 2.91 -17.82
CA PRO A 506 22.09 1.63 -17.67
C PRO A 506 21.21 0.49 -17.15
N ASP A 507 20.44 0.73 -16.09
CA ASP A 507 19.53 -0.26 -15.52
C ASP A 507 18.46 -0.76 -16.50
N LEU A 508 18.00 0.10 -17.42
CA LEU A 508 17.07 -0.31 -18.48
C LEU A 508 17.75 -1.17 -19.55
N VAL A 509 19.01 -0.89 -19.89
CA VAL A 509 19.82 -1.75 -20.79
C VAL A 509 19.97 -3.14 -20.19
N ASP A 510 20.20 -3.20 -18.88
CA ASP A 510 20.33 -4.46 -18.13
C ASP A 510 19.06 -5.29 -18.20
N ALA A 511 17.92 -4.62 -18.01
CA ALA A 511 16.62 -5.27 -18.06
C ALA A 511 16.25 -5.71 -19.48
N ILE A 512 16.62 -4.97 -20.53
CA ILE A 512 16.52 -5.43 -21.92
C ILE A 512 17.28 -6.74 -22.09
N MET A 513 18.55 -6.78 -21.71
CA MET A 513 19.38 -7.99 -21.85
C MET A 513 18.79 -9.17 -21.08
N ALA A 514 18.35 -8.96 -19.83
CA ALA A 514 17.72 -10.01 -19.01
C ALA A 514 16.42 -10.54 -19.64
N CYS A 515 15.60 -9.68 -20.25
CA CYS A 515 14.39 -10.11 -20.95
C CYS A 515 14.73 -10.98 -22.17
N VAL A 516 15.71 -10.56 -22.97
CA VAL A 516 16.15 -11.29 -24.15
C VAL A 516 16.79 -12.63 -23.76
N GLU A 517 17.64 -12.65 -22.73
CA GLU A 517 18.20 -13.89 -22.18
C GLU A 517 17.10 -14.84 -21.68
N GLY A 518 16.07 -14.30 -21.03
CA GLY A 518 14.89 -15.07 -20.62
C GLY A 518 14.12 -15.67 -21.79
N ILE A 519 13.97 -14.94 -22.90
CA ILE A 519 13.37 -15.46 -24.14
C ILE A 519 14.25 -16.56 -24.74
N LEU A 520 15.56 -16.31 -24.84
CA LEU A 520 16.52 -17.24 -25.45
C LEU A 520 16.71 -18.52 -24.63
N SER A 521 16.50 -18.47 -23.30
CA SER A 521 16.62 -19.60 -22.38
C SER A 521 15.33 -20.40 -22.17
N ASP A 522 14.24 -20.11 -22.91
CA ASP A 522 13.01 -20.89 -22.83
C ASP A 522 13.26 -22.35 -23.23
N ARG A 523 13.12 -23.27 -22.27
CA ARG A 523 13.42 -24.70 -22.44
C ARG A 523 12.58 -25.36 -23.54
N TYR A 524 11.33 -24.96 -23.68
CA TYR A 524 10.45 -25.55 -24.70
C TYR A 524 10.89 -25.09 -26.09
N MET A 525 11.18 -23.79 -26.24
CA MET A 525 11.65 -23.22 -27.49
C MET A 525 12.97 -23.86 -27.93
N LEU A 526 13.93 -24.00 -27.02
CA LEU A 526 15.23 -24.61 -27.30
C LEU A 526 15.07 -26.04 -27.83
N ARG A 527 14.38 -26.90 -27.07
CA ARG A 527 14.18 -28.31 -27.43
C ARG A 527 13.35 -28.52 -28.70
N THR A 528 12.42 -27.63 -29.00
CA THR A 528 11.46 -27.81 -30.09
C THR A 528 11.93 -27.17 -31.40
N TYR A 529 12.63 -26.05 -31.35
CA TYR A 529 12.93 -25.24 -32.54
C TYR A 529 14.42 -24.94 -32.75
N VAL A 530 15.26 -25.02 -31.71
CA VAL A 530 16.68 -24.60 -31.79
C VAL A 530 17.65 -25.78 -31.80
N GLU A 531 17.42 -26.81 -31.00
CA GLU A 531 18.25 -28.03 -30.93
C GLU A 531 18.01 -29.02 -32.09
N PRO A 532 16.78 -29.22 -32.60
CA PRO A 532 16.53 -30.22 -33.64
C PRO A 532 17.25 -29.94 -34.98
N PRO A 533 17.54 -30.96 -35.81
CA PRO A 533 18.04 -30.79 -37.17
C PRO A 533 17.07 -29.97 -38.03
N GLU A 534 17.59 -29.18 -38.98
CA GLU A 534 16.77 -28.32 -39.84
C GLU A 534 15.72 -29.11 -40.64
N GLU A 535 16.06 -30.34 -41.04
CA GLU A 535 15.18 -31.22 -41.82
C GLU A 535 13.94 -31.66 -41.04
N ARG A 536 13.98 -31.60 -39.71
CA ARG A 536 12.85 -31.94 -38.83
C ARG A 536 11.96 -30.75 -38.49
N LEU A 537 12.35 -29.54 -38.90
CA LEU A 537 11.60 -28.32 -38.60
C LEU A 537 10.61 -28.01 -39.71
N SER A 538 9.41 -27.60 -39.32
CA SER A 538 8.46 -27.00 -40.26
C SER A 538 8.99 -25.65 -40.78
N LYS A 539 8.41 -25.11 -41.86
CA LYS A 539 8.72 -23.74 -42.32
C LYS A 539 8.61 -22.70 -41.20
N ALA A 540 7.61 -22.84 -40.33
CA ALA A 540 7.46 -21.97 -39.17
C ALA A 540 8.54 -22.21 -38.08
N GLY A 541 8.99 -23.46 -37.90
CA GLY A 541 10.10 -23.79 -37.01
C GLY A 541 11.44 -23.22 -37.49
N LEU A 542 11.71 -23.28 -38.81
CA LEU A 542 12.89 -22.66 -39.42
C LEU A 542 12.88 -21.14 -39.27
N GLU A 543 11.72 -20.50 -39.39
CA GLU A 543 11.57 -19.05 -39.16
C GLU A 543 11.90 -18.68 -37.70
N ILE A 544 11.40 -19.46 -36.73
CA ILE A 544 11.72 -19.28 -35.31
C ILE A 544 13.23 -19.41 -35.08
N ARG A 545 13.88 -20.44 -35.63
CA ARG A 545 15.33 -20.67 -35.50
C ARG A 545 16.14 -19.53 -36.13
N ARG A 546 15.74 -19.04 -37.30
CA ARG A 546 16.39 -17.90 -37.96
C ARG A 546 16.27 -16.63 -37.11
N ASN A 547 15.09 -16.36 -36.56
CA ASN A 547 14.88 -15.20 -35.69
C ASN A 547 15.64 -15.34 -34.36
N TYR A 548 15.79 -16.56 -33.84
CA TYR A 548 16.64 -16.84 -32.67
C TYR A 548 18.09 -16.40 -32.90
N GLY A 549 18.71 -16.79 -34.02
CA GLY A 549 20.08 -16.36 -34.33
C GLY A 549 20.22 -14.84 -34.44
N LYS A 550 19.22 -14.15 -35.00
CA LYS A 550 19.20 -12.68 -35.06
C LYS A 550 19.09 -12.03 -33.66
N LEU A 551 18.27 -12.58 -32.78
CA LEU A 551 18.14 -12.11 -31.39
C LEU A 551 19.45 -12.26 -30.62
N VAL A 552 20.17 -13.38 -30.81
CA VAL A 552 21.50 -13.58 -30.20
C VAL A 552 22.47 -12.49 -30.67
N SER A 553 22.52 -12.21 -31.97
CA SER A 553 23.38 -11.15 -32.52
C SER A 553 23.04 -9.75 -31.95
N LEU A 554 21.75 -9.44 -31.76
CA LEU A 554 21.32 -8.20 -31.13
C LEU A 554 21.72 -8.13 -29.66
N LEU A 555 21.55 -9.23 -28.91
CA LEU A 555 21.98 -9.33 -27.51
C LEU A 555 23.47 -9.05 -27.35
N ASP A 556 24.32 -9.64 -28.21
CA ASP A 556 25.76 -9.40 -28.18
C ASP A 556 26.10 -7.93 -28.51
N GLY A 557 25.36 -7.31 -29.43
CA GLY A 557 25.44 -5.87 -29.69
C GLY A 557 25.12 -5.03 -28.46
N PHE A 558 24.06 -5.37 -27.71
CA PHE A 558 23.71 -4.67 -26.47
C PHE A 558 24.75 -4.86 -25.37
N ARG A 559 25.31 -6.06 -25.22
CA ARG A 559 26.41 -6.34 -24.27
C ARG A 559 27.65 -5.50 -24.57
N ALA A 560 28.00 -5.35 -25.85
CA ALA A 560 29.12 -4.51 -26.27
C ALA A 560 28.92 -3.04 -25.89
N VAL A 561 27.72 -2.49 -26.12
CA VAL A 561 27.39 -1.11 -25.73
C VAL A 561 27.47 -0.93 -24.22
N ARG A 562 26.92 -1.88 -23.44
CA ARG A 562 26.97 -1.81 -21.98
C ARG A 562 28.41 -1.82 -21.47
N LYS A 563 29.25 -2.75 -21.96
CA LYS A 563 30.66 -2.86 -21.57
C LYS A 563 31.46 -1.59 -21.86
N ALA A 564 31.19 -0.95 -23.01
CA ALA A 564 31.85 0.30 -23.38
C ALA A 564 31.50 1.46 -22.42
N ARG A 565 30.32 1.44 -21.79
CA ARG A 565 29.92 2.45 -20.81
C ARG A 565 30.51 2.19 -19.42
N THR A 566 30.51 0.95 -18.95
CA THR A 566 31.11 0.61 -17.63
C THR A 566 32.58 0.99 -17.60
N HIS A 567 33.33 0.74 -18.67
CA HIS A 567 34.72 1.18 -18.80
C HIS A 567 34.89 2.71 -18.78
N LYS A 568 33.88 3.46 -19.22
CA LYS A 568 33.94 4.92 -19.25
C LYS A 568 33.68 5.52 -17.87
N ASP A 569 32.79 4.90 -17.11
CA ASP A 569 32.48 5.28 -15.73
C ASP A 569 33.64 4.94 -14.77
N GLU A 570 34.31 3.79 -14.95
CA GLU A 570 35.50 3.39 -14.17
C GLU A 570 36.74 4.28 -14.39
N VAL A 571 36.82 4.99 -15.53
CA VAL A 571 37.94 5.89 -15.86
C VAL A 571 37.66 7.33 -15.38
N LEU A 572 36.41 7.65 -15.04
CA LEU A 572 35.97 8.97 -14.57
C LEU A 572 35.74 9.04 -13.06
N SER A 573 35.73 7.89 -12.37
CA SER A 573 35.82 7.73 -10.91
C SER A 573 37.27 7.58 -10.46
#